data_AF-A0A0C2V6D2-F1
#
_entry.id   AF-A0A0C2V6D2-F1
#
_cell.length_a   1.000
_cell.length_b   1.000
_cell.length_c   1.000
_cell.angle_alpha   90.00
_cell.angle_beta   90.00
_cell.angle_gamma   90.00
#
_symmetry.space_group_name_H-M   'P 1'
#
loop_
_entity.id
_entity.type
_entity.pdbx_description
1 polymer ?
#
loop_
_entity_poly.entity_id
_entity_poly.type
_entity_poly.pdbx_seq_one_letter_code
_entity_poly.pdbx_strand_id
1 'polypeptide(L)'
;MSKKMPPTPMLDQLESGPWPSFVTGLKRLAEDGDKPSAKIMQGLLGQLEHSYQTRKGYWKGGTVGVFGYGAGVIARFSEQAAQFPESAEFHTLRIMPAPGFFYDTKTLRQMCDIWEEHGSGLIALHGQSGDIMFQGCRTEQVQPAWDKLNAMGFDMGGAGAGVRTAASCVGPARCEQACYDTLAAHRAIINDFTDDIHRPSLPYKMKFKFSGCANDCANATQRADVAILGTWKDDMQVDQKEVQAKVKQLGRKEFINQVIRMCPTQALGLNDDDTLDVDNKSCVRCMHCINVCTKALKPGKEKGICVLVGGKRTLKIGDLMGTVLIPFMKLETEEDFEKLVELAHNMLDFFADNALEHERTGEMIERIGLVNYLEGLGLELDVNMINQPRTNSYVRTDGWDEEARKWAERKTSAAE
;
A
#
# COMPACT_ATOMS: atom_id res chain seq x y z
N MET A 1 -15.02 -9.26 43.61
CA MET A 1 -15.17 -7.78 43.62
C MET A 1 -15.00 -7.31 42.19
N SER A 2 -16.04 -6.78 41.54
CA SER A 2 -15.85 -6.19 40.22
C SER A 2 -14.90 -4.99 40.39
N LYS A 3 -13.76 -5.02 39.72
CA LYS A 3 -12.88 -3.85 39.67
C LYS A 3 -13.66 -2.77 38.93
N LYS A 4 -13.95 -1.67 39.61
CA LYS A 4 -14.52 -0.48 38.95
C LYS A 4 -13.51 0.01 37.90
N MET A 5 -14.01 0.60 36.82
CA MET A 5 -13.19 1.26 35.81
C MET A 5 -12.20 2.24 36.50
N PRO A 6 -10.90 2.20 36.15
CA PRO A 6 -9.93 3.17 36.67
C PRO A 6 -10.35 4.61 36.34
N PRO A 7 -10.05 5.60 37.20
CA PRO A 7 -10.29 7.01 36.87
C PRO A 7 -9.39 7.44 35.69
N THR A 8 -9.96 8.12 34.70
CA THR A 8 -9.26 8.52 33.47
C THR A 8 -9.34 10.02 33.16
N PRO A 9 -9.02 10.92 34.11
CA PRO A 9 -9.31 12.34 33.98
C PRO A 9 -8.66 13.03 32.76
N MET A 10 -7.48 12.57 32.30
CA MET A 10 -6.88 13.12 31.09
C MET A 10 -7.57 12.61 29.83
N LEU A 11 -7.94 11.32 29.77
CA LEU A 11 -8.70 10.77 28.65
C LEU A 11 -10.11 11.35 28.56
N ASP A 12 -10.75 11.66 29.69
CA ASP A 12 -12.10 12.26 29.75
C ASP A 12 -12.16 13.59 28.98
N GLN A 13 -11.06 14.35 28.94
CA GLN A 13 -10.98 15.59 28.15
C GLN A 13 -11.11 15.32 26.64
N LEU A 14 -10.71 14.15 26.17
CA LEU A 14 -10.75 13.76 24.75
C LEU A 14 -12.14 13.27 24.30
N GLU A 15 -13.12 13.21 25.20
CA GLU A 15 -14.51 12.96 24.85
C GLU A 15 -15.23 14.23 24.39
N SER A 16 -14.67 15.40 24.71
CA SER A 16 -15.21 16.68 24.28
C SER A 16 -14.88 16.98 22.80
N GLY A 17 -15.66 17.90 22.21
CA GLY A 17 -15.47 18.34 20.83
C GLY A 17 -16.30 17.56 19.79
N PRO A 18 -16.25 17.98 18.52
CA PRO A 18 -17.15 17.47 17.48
C PRO A 18 -16.66 16.19 16.77
N TRP A 19 -15.38 15.82 16.91
CA TRP A 19 -14.83 14.63 16.27
C TRP A 19 -15.20 13.37 17.07
N PRO A 20 -15.59 12.24 16.42
CA PRO A 20 -15.91 11.00 17.12
C PRO A 20 -14.75 10.55 18.02
N SER A 21 -14.97 10.61 19.33
CA SER A 21 -13.93 10.29 20.30
C SER A 21 -13.66 8.79 20.34
N PHE A 22 -12.38 8.42 20.17
CA PHE A 22 -11.97 7.03 20.40
C PHE A 22 -12.16 6.65 21.88
N VAL A 23 -11.99 7.57 22.82
CA VAL A 23 -12.14 7.32 24.27
C VAL A 23 -13.57 6.90 24.59
N THR A 24 -14.58 7.59 24.06
CA THR A 24 -15.99 7.21 24.21
C THR A 24 -16.24 5.79 23.68
N GLY A 25 -15.63 5.42 22.54
CA GLY A 25 -15.70 4.06 22.01
C GLY A 25 -15.05 3.01 22.92
N LEU A 26 -13.88 3.31 23.49
CA LEU A 26 -13.20 2.41 24.43
C LEU A 26 -13.98 2.26 25.74
N LYS A 27 -14.53 3.34 26.28
CA LYS A 27 -15.37 3.33 27.50
C LYS A 27 -16.64 2.52 27.29
N ARG A 28 -17.30 2.67 26.13
CA ARG A 28 -18.47 1.85 25.79
C ARG A 28 -18.16 0.35 25.85
N LEU A 29 -16.99 -0.08 25.33
CA LEU A 29 -16.56 -1.48 25.44
C LEU A 29 -16.22 -1.87 26.89
N ALA A 30 -15.61 -0.98 27.65
CA ALA A 30 -15.27 -1.19 29.06
C ALA A 30 -16.49 -1.26 30.00
N GLU A 31 -17.63 -0.71 29.57
CA GLU A 31 -18.89 -0.64 30.31
C GLU A 31 -19.95 -1.64 29.79
N ASP A 32 -19.60 -2.51 28.83
CA ASP A 32 -20.51 -3.46 28.18
C ASP A 32 -20.81 -4.69 29.05
N GLY A 33 -21.38 -4.44 30.24
CA GLY A 33 -21.86 -5.45 31.17
C GLY A 33 -20.78 -6.42 31.66
N ASP A 34 -21.13 -7.71 31.70
CA ASP A 34 -20.26 -8.79 32.18
C ASP A 34 -19.44 -9.46 31.07
N LYS A 35 -19.39 -8.87 29.86
CA LYS A 35 -18.62 -9.46 28.75
C LYS A 35 -17.13 -9.59 29.14
N PRO A 36 -16.46 -10.70 28.78
CA PRO A 36 -15.02 -10.88 29.06
C PRO A 36 -14.16 -9.73 28.52
N SER A 37 -14.53 -9.19 27.36
CA SER A 37 -13.91 -8.06 26.69
C SER A 37 -13.85 -6.78 27.56
N ALA A 38 -14.88 -6.53 28.38
CA ALA A 38 -15.00 -5.30 29.17
C ALA A 38 -13.86 -5.13 30.17
N LYS A 39 -13.43 -6.22 30.83
CA LYS A 39 -12.33 -6.20 31.82
C LYS A 39 -10.99 -5.86 31.17
N ILE A 40 -10.73 -6.42 29.98
CA ILE A 40 -9.52 -6.12 29.20
C ILE A 40 -9.50 -4.63 28.87
N MET A 41 -10.64 -4.08 28.45
CA MET A 41 -10.77 -2.67 28.09
C MET A 41 -10.64 -1.71 29.29
N GLN A 42 -11.14 -2.08 30.47
CA GLN A 42 -10.91 -1.33 31.71
C GLN A 42 -9.42 -1.26 32.07
N GLY A 43 -8.69 -2.38 31.94
CA GLY A 43 -7.24 -2.43 32.12
C GLY A 43 -6.50 -1.55 31.10
N LEU A 44 -6.91 -1.64 29.82
CA LEU A 44 -6.34 -0.83 28.74
C LEU A 44 -6.53 0.67 28.99
N LEU A 45 -7.72 1.10 29.40
CA LEU A 45 -8.01 2.50 29.71
C LEU A 45 -7.15 3.01 30.87
N GLY A 46 -6.98 2.22 31.93
CA GLY A 46 -6.11 2.58 33.05
C GLY A 46 -4.64 2.73 32.63
N GLN A 47 -4.13 1.80 31.81
CA GLN A 47 -2.77 1.90 31.28
C GLN A 47 -2.60 3.07 30.30
N LEU A 48 -3.62 3.34 29.49
CA LEU A 48 -3.59 4.45 28.54
C LEU A 48 -3.59 5.80 29.29
N GLU A 49 -4.42 5.95 30.32
CA GLU A 49 -4.38 7.11 31.21
C GLU A 49 -2.99 7.27 31.85
N HIS A 50 -2.41 6.18 32.36
CA HIS A 50 -1.04 6.21 32.89
C HIS A 50 -0.01 6.65 31.83
N SER A 51 -0.21 6.24 30.58
CA SER A 51 0.61 6.66 29.44
C SER A 51 0.45 8.16 29.16
N TYR A 52 -0.75 8.73 29.31
CA TYR A 52 -0.99 10.18 29.18
C TYR A 52 -0.31 10.98 30.30
N GLN A 53 -0.40 10.50 31.53
CA GLN A 53 0.20 11.14 32.70
C GLN A 53 1.73 11.19 32.61
N THR A 54 2.34 10.10 32.13
CA THR A 54 3.81 9.94 32.09
C THR A 54 4.42 10.22 30.71
N ARG A 55 3.60 10.38 29.68
CA ARG A 55 4.00 10.61 28.28
C ARG A 55 4.93 9.51 27.73
N LYS A 56 4.67 8.26 28.10
CA LYS A 56 5.44 7.08 27.68
C LYS A 56 4.50 5.94 27.25
N GLY A 57 4.92 5.15 26.25
CA GLY A 57 4.26 3.88 25.92
C GLY A 57 4.79 2.72 26.78
N TYR A 58 3.88 1.91 27.34
CA TYR A 58 4.20 0.80 28.26
C TYR A 58 3.94 -0.57 27.64
N TRP A 59 4.49 -0.81 26.45
CA TRP A 59 4.29 -2.05 25.72
C TRP A 59 5.64 -2.64 25.31
N LYS A 60 5.85 -3.91 25.65
CA LYS A 60 6.95 -4.71 25.12
C LYS A 60 6.45 -5.65 24.01
N GLY A 61 7.33 -5.93 23.06
CA GLY A 61 7.10 -6.97 22.05
C GLY A 61 7.31 -8.38 22.63
N GLY A 62 6.95 -9.37 21.85
CA GLY A 62 7.26 -10.79 22.10
C GLY A 62 6.84 -11.63 20.90
N THR A 63 6.73 -12.94 21.10
CA THR A 63 6.40 -13.89 20.04
C THR A 63 5.19 -14.71 20.47
N VAL A 64 4.10 -14.59 19.71
CA VAL A 64 2.88 -15.40 19.78
C VAL A 64 2.40 -15.57 18.35
N GLY A 65 1.86 -16.74 18.02
CA GLY A 65 1.37 -17.06 16.68
C GLY A 65 0.30 -18.15 16.73
N VAL A 66 0.00 -18.69 15.55
CA VAL A 66 -0.92 -19.82 15.37
C VAL A 66 -0.19 -20.98 14.72
N PHE A 67 -0.68 -22.20 14.90
CA PHE A 67 -0.07 -23.35 14.25
C PHE A 67 -0.05 -23.21 12.73
N GLY A 68 1.08 -23.53 12.12
CA GLY A 68 1.28 -23.48 10.68
C GLY A 68 1.77 -22.14 10.13
N TYR A 69 1.57 -21.02 10.85
CA TYR A 69 1.96 -19.68 10.39
C TYR A 69 3.04 -19.03 11.30
N GLY A 70 4.00 -18.38 10.66
CA GLY A 70 5.04 -17.56 11.32
C GLY A 70 4.72 -16.06 11.36
N ALA A 71 3.57 -15.64 10.84
CA ALA A 71 3.16 -14.25 10.71
C ALA A 71 1.72 -13.98 11.14
N GLY A 72 1.35 -12.70 11.16
CA GLY A 72 -0.03 -12.22 11.29
C GLY A 72 -0.52 -11.89 12.71
N VAL A 73 0.16 -12.37 13.74
CA VAL A 73 -0.07 -11.96 15.13
C VAL A 73 0.99 -10.96 15.58
N ILE A 74 0.57 -9.81 16.09
CA ILE A 74 1.46 -8.83 16.73
C ILE A 74 1.32 -8.98 18.25
N ALA A 75 2.25 -9.71 18.84
CA ALA A 75 2.28 -9.89 20.29
C ALA A 75 2.69 -8.60 21.00
N ARG A 76 1.92 -8.26 22.03
CA ARG A 76 2.13 -7.11 22.92
C ARG A 76 1.84 -7.53 24.35
N PHE A 77 2.78 -7.21 25.23
CA PHE A 77 2.69 -7.44 26.66
C PHE A 77 2.83 -6.09 27.37
N SER A 78 2.01 -5.88 28.40
CA SER A 78 2.03 -4.64 29.17
C SER A 78 3.22 -4.61 30.12
N GLU A 79 3.92 -3.48 30.17
CA GLU A 79 4.90 -3.20 31.24
C GLU A 79 4.21 -2.78 32.56
N GLN A 80 2.89 -2.54 32.53
CA GLN A 80 2.04 -2.19 33.67
C GLN A 80 1.14 -3.34 34.12
N ALA A 81 1.48 -4.58 33.74
CA ALA A 81 0.67 -5.78 34.04
C ALA A 81 0.38 -5.97 35.54
N ALA A 82 1.27 -5.53 36.43
CA ALA A 82 1.04 -5.59 37.88
C ALA A 82 -0.14 -4.70 38.32
N GLN A 83 -0.31 -3.53 37.68
CA GLN A 83 -1.40 -2.60 37.97
C GLN A 83 -2.67 -2.95 37.18
N PHE A 84 -2.51 -3.40 35.93
CA PHE A 84 -3.59 -3.71 35.01
C PHE A 84 -3.48 -5.16 34.49
N PRO A 85 -3.73 -6.17 35.34
CA PRO A 85 -3.50 -7.58 34.99
C PRO A 85 -4.43 -8.10 33.87
N GLU A 86 -5.64 -7.54 33.75
CA GLU A 86 -6.61 -7.93 32.72
C GLU A 86 -6.13 -7.58 31.30
N SER A 87 -5.26 -6.58 31.17
CA SER A 87 -4.63 -6.16 29.90
C SER A 87 -3.11 -6.47 29.89
N ALA A 88 -2.66 -7.44 30.69
CA ALA A 88 -1.26 -7.87 30.73
C ALA A 88 -0.77 -8.33 29.34
N GLU A 89 -1.68 -8.93 28.56
CA GLU A 89 -1.50 -9.34 27.18
C GLU A 89 -2.52 -8.63 26.30
N PHE A 90 -2.09 -8.10 25.15
CA PHE A 90 -2.95 -7.35 24.25
C PHE A 90 -2.58 -7.60 22.78
N HIS A 91 -2.61 -8.87 22.37
CA HIS A 91 -2.14 -9.28 21.04
C HIS A 91 -3.12 -8.87 19.94
N THR A 92 -2.58 -8.45 18.80
CA THR A 92 -3.39 -8.08 17.62
C THR A 92 -3.34 -9.18 16.58
N LEU A 93 -4.50 -9.69 16.16
CA LEU A 93 -4.62 -10.52 14.96
C LEU A 93 -4.83 -9.60 13.76
N ARG A 94 -4.01 -9.77 12.73
CA ARG A 94 -4.20 -9.13 11.43
C ARG A 94 -4.91 -10.10 10.53
N ILE A 95 -6.04 -9.70 9.98
CA ILE A 95 -6.83 -10.50 9.05
C ILE A 95 -6.87 -9.78 7.71
N MET A 96 -6.65 -10.52 6.63
CA MET A 96 -6.62 -9.98 5.28
C MET A 96 -7.95 -9.31 4.94
N PRO A 97 -7.94 -8.11 4.35
CA PRO A 97 -9.15 -7.43 3.95
C PRO A 97 -9.71 -8.03 2.65
N ALA A 98 -10.99 -7.79 2.40
CA ALA A 98 -11.51 -7.89 1.04
C ALA A 98 -10.88 -6.80 0.15
N PRO A 99 -10.58 -7.08 -1.14
CA PRO A 99 -10.15 -6.06 -2.08
C PRO A 99 -11.11 -4.86 -2.10
N GLY A 100 -10.58 -3.63 -2.12
CA GLY A 100 -11.38 -2.40 -2.07
C GLY A 100 -12.13 -2.16 -0.75
N PHE A 101 -11.94 -3.00 0.27
CA PHE A 101 -12.60 -2.94 1.58
C PHE A 101 -14.13 -3.04 1.51
N PHE A 102 -14.66 -3.86 0.59
CA PHE A 102 -16.09 -4.15 0.51
C PHE A 102 -16.49 -5.26 1.48
N TYR A 103 -17.51 -4.99 2.30
CA TYR A 103 -18.06 -5.96 3.25
C TYR A 103 -19.58 -5.89 3.27
N ASP A 104 -20.23 -7.04 3.43
CA ASP A 104 -21.63 -7.10 3.80
C ASP A 104 -21.80 -7.03 5.32
N THR A 105 -23.01 -6.67 5.77
CA THR A 105 -23.27 -6.49 7.21
C THR A 105 -23.35 -7.80 7.99
N LYS A 106 -23.57 -8.96 7.35
CA LYS A 106 -23.58 -10.26 8.03
C LYS A 106 -22.15 -10.64 8.40
N THR A 107 -21.22 -10.53 7.46
CA THR A 107 -19.79 -10.79 7.66
C THR A 107 -19.22 -9.93 8.78
N LEU A 108 -19.48 -8.61 8.77
CA LEU A 108 -18.99 -7.71 9.83
C LEU A 108 -19.57 -8.05 11.21
N ARG A 109 -20.86 -8.41 11.30
CA ARG A 109 -21.46 -8.81 12.58
C ARG A 109 -20.83 -10.10 13.12
N GLN A 110 -20.61 -11.09 12.28
CA GLN A 110 -19.94 -12.33 12.66
C GLN A 110 -18.51 -12.08 13.17
N MET A 111 -17.77 -11.18 12.52
CA MET A 111 -16.44 -10.76 13.01
C MET A 111 -16.51 -10.10 14.39
N CYS A 112 -17.52 -9.24 14.63
CA CYS A 112 -17.75 -8.66 15.95
C CYS A 112 -18.07 -9.73 17.00
N ASP A 113 -18.96 -10.68 16.69
CA ASP A 113 -19.35 -11.75 17.61
C ASP A 113 -18.14 -12.59 18.03
N ILE A 114 -17.28 -12.97 17.08
CA ILE A 114 -16.03 -13.70 17.36
C ILE A 114 -15.10 -12.87 18.24
N TRP A 115 -14.95 -11.58 17.96
CA TRP A 115 -14.01 -10.74 18.68
C TRP A 115 -14.48 -10.32 20.07
N GLU A 116 -15.79 -10.22 20.30
CA GLU A 116 -16.35 -10.06 21.64
C GLU A 116 -16.16 -11.32 22.49
N GLU A 117 -16.20 -12.50 21.88
CA GLU A 117 -15.99 -13.77 22.57
C GLU A 117 -14.52 -13.99 22.95
N HIS A 118 -13.59 -13.72 22.03
CA HIS A 118 -12.18 -14.09 22.18
C HIS A 118 -11.22 -12.93 22.47
N GLY A 119 -11.67 -11.69 22.28
CA GLY A 119 -10.81 -10.51 22.35
C GLY A 119 -11.40 -9.39 23.20
N SER A 120 -10.89 -8.19 22.95
CA SER A 120 -11.28 -6.99 23.68
C SER A 120 -12.52 -6.28 23.10
N GLY A 121 -13.06 -6.77 21.98
CA GLY A 121 -14.07 -6.06 21.20
C GLY A 121 -13.52 -4.87 20.39
N LEU A 122 -12.26 -4.47 20.59
CA LEU A 122 -11.63 -3.39 19.82
C LEU A 122 -11.16 -3.89 18.45
N ILE A 123 -11.77 -3.36 17.39
CA ILE A 123 -11.39 -3.62 16.00
C ILE A 123 -10.99 -2.29 15.34
N ALA A 124 -9.84 -2.24 14.66
CA ALA A 124 -9.51 -1.15 13.76
C ALA A 124 -9.72 -1.58 12.30
N LEU A 125 -10.61 -0.84 11.63
CA LEU A 125 -10.93 -0.93 10.20
C LEU A 125 -10.36 0.31 9.50
N HIS A 126 -9.14 0.31 8.99
CA HIS A 126 -8.20 -0.81 8.82
C HIS A 126 -6.79 -0.40 9.25
N GLY A 127 -5.87 -1.38 9.33
CA GLY A 127 -4.45 -1.13 9.43
C GLY A 127 -3.89 -0.47 8.16
N GLN A 128 -2.76 0.20 8.28
CA GLN A 128 -2.16 0.96 7.16
C GLN A 128 -1.79 0.10 5.93
N SER A 129 -1.48 -1.19 6.11
CA SER A 129 -1.23 -2.08 4.97
C SER A 129 -2.53 -2.52 4.28
N GLY A 130 -3.63 -2.60 5.05
CA GLY A 130 -4.94 -3.06 4.58
C GLY A 130 -5.64 -3.96 5.61
N ASP A 131 -4.91 -4.62 6.50
CA ASP A 131 -5.45 -5.62 7.43
C ASP A 131 -6.61 -5.11 8.29
N ILE A 132 -7.62 -5.95 8.53
CA ILE A 132 -8.54 -5.79 9.65
C ILE A 132 -7.74 -6.11 10.92
N MET A 133 -7.70 -5.18 11.87
CA MET A 133 -6.91 -5.34 13.09
C MET A 133 -7.82 -5.66 14.27
N PHE A 134 -7.89 -6.92 14.64
CA PHE A 134 -8.55 -7.40 15.85
C PHE A 134 -7.58 -7.23 17.03
N GLN A 135 -7.78 -6.18 17.82
CA GLN A 135 -6.76 -5.69 18.77
C GLN A 135 -7.06 -6.12 20.20
N GLY A 136 -6.11 -6.82 20.83
CA GLY A 136 -6.21 -7.17 22.24
C GLY A 136 -6.91 -8.49 22.47
N CYS A 137 -6.12 -9.55 22.60
CA CYS A 137 -6.53 -10.81 23.20
C CYS A 137 -5.35 -11.39 23.99
N ARG A 138 -5.63 -12.39 24.83
CA ARG A 138 -4.61 -13.18 25.54
C ARG A 138 -4.08 -14.26 24.61
N THR A 139 -2.87 -14.73 24.87
CA THR A 139 -2.18 -15.80 24.12
C THR A 139 -3.09 -17.01 23.90
N GLU A 140 -3.78 -17.45 24.95
CA GLU A 140 -4.70 -18.61 24.92
C GLU A 140 -5.91 -18.43 23.99
N GLN A 141 -6.27 -17.19 23.64
CA GLN A 141 -7.39 -16.87 22.76
C GLN A 141 -6.98 -16.65 21.31
N VAL A 142 -5.68 -16.56 21.01
CA VAL A 142 -5.18 -16.29 19.65
C VAL A 142 -5.59 -17.39 18.68
N GLN A 143 -5.31 -18.66 19.00
CA GLN A 143 -5.66 -19.78 18.13
C GLN A 143 -7.18 -19.96 18.00
N PRO A 144 -7.99 -19.99 19.08
CA PRO A 144 -9.45 -20.10 18.96
C PRO A 144 -10.10 -18.98 18.14
N ALA A 145 -9.67 -17.73 18.31
CA ALA A 145 -10.17 -16.61 17.52
C ALA A 145 -9.84 -16.79 16.03
N TRP A 146 -8.60 -17.18 15.76
CA TRP A 146 -8.13 -17.44 14.40
C TRP A 146 -8.92 -18.56 13.72
N ASP A 147 -9.11 -19.71 14.38
CA ASP A 147 -9.82 -20.85 13.80
C ASP A 147 -11.24 -20.48 13.36
N LYS A 148 -11.93 -19.63 14.14
CA LYS A 148 -13.27 -19.12 13.79
C LYS A 148 -13.24 -18.14 12.62
N LEU A 149 -12.28 -17.23 12.59
CA LEU A 149 -12.10 -16.28 11.48
C LEU A 149 -11.77 -17.02 10.18
N ASN A 150 -10.94 -18.08 10.28
CA ASN A 150 -10.60 -18.92 9.15
C ASN A 150 -11.79 -19.75 8.65
N ALA A 151 -12.62 -20.28 9.54
CA ALA A 151 -13.85 -20.98 9.18
C ALA A 151 -14.86 -20.07 8.43
N MET A 152 -14.76 -18.74 8.56
CA MET A 152 -15.53 -17.78 7.76
C MET A 152 -14.98 -17.56 6.34
N GLY A 153 -13.81 -18.11 6.02
CA GLY A 153 -13.13 -17.93 4.74
C GLY A 153 -12.17 -16.73 4.70
N PHE A 154 -11.81 -16.17 5.85
CA PHE A 154 -10.79 -15.12 5.94
C PHE A 154 -9.44 -15.71 6.34
N ASP A 155 -8.36 -15.12 5.82
CA ASP A 155 -7.00 -15.57 6.17
C ASP A 155 -6.21 -14.53 6.96
N MET A 156 -5.15 -14.97 7.60
CA MET A 156 -4.28 -14.13 8.40
C MET A 156 -3.43 -13.22 7.51
N GLY A 157 -3.26 -11.97 7.91
CA GLY A 157 -2.45 -10.99 7.20
C GLY A 157 -0.95 -11.15 7.45
N GLY A 158 -0.15 -10.45 6.64
CA GLY A 158 1.31 -10.53 6.70
C GLY A 158 1.95 -9.69 7.82
N ALA A 159 3.00 -10.25 8.42
CA ALA A 159 3.91 -9.60 9.37
C ALA A 159 5.34 -10.11 9.16
N GLY A 160 6.33 -9.50 9.82
CA GLY A 160 7.73 -9.99 9.72
C GLY A 160 8.39 -9.75 8.35
N ALA A 161 9.42 -10.54 8.05
CA ALA A 161 10.20 -10.49 6.82
C ALA A 161 9.61 -11.43 5.76
N GLY A 162 8.48 -11.01 5.19
CA GLY A 162 7.72 -11.75 4.20
C GLY A 162 6.88 -10.79 3.36
N VAL A 163 6.10 -11.34 2.43
CA VAL A 163 5.10 -10.57 1.70
C VAL A 163 4.06 -10.07 2.72
N ARG A 164 3.61 -8.83 2.55
CA ARG A 164 2.58 -8.24 3.41
C ARG A 164 1.26 -8.21 2.69
N THR A 165 0.20 -8.18 3.49
CA THR A 165 -1.14 -7.84 3.03
C THR A 165 -1.13 -6.55 2.22
N ALA A 166 -1.94 -6.53 1.17
CA ALA A 166 -2.09 -5.40 0.27
C ALA A 166 -3.37 -4.60 0.52
N ALA A 167 -3.46 -3.49 -0.20
CA ALA A 167 -4.67 -2.71 -0.36
C ALA A 167 -4.83 -2.31 -1.82
N SER A 168 -6.07 -2.31 -2.29
CA SER A 168 -6.46 -1.76 -3.59
C SER A 168 -7.37 -0.56 -3.38
N CYS A 169 -7.35 0.40 -4.32
CA CYS A 169 -8.41 1.39 -4.38
C CYS A 169 -9.74 0.74 -4.79
N VAL A 170 -10.83 1.50 -4.73
CA VAL A 170 -12.18 1.03 -5.07
C VAL A 170 -12.30 0.51 -6.51
N GLY A 171 -11.38 0.92 -7.40
CA GLY A 171 -11.29 0.37 -8.75
C GLY A 171 -12.55 0.58 -9.59
N PRO A 172 -12.82 -0.33 -10.56
CA PRO A 172 -13.98 -0.22 -11.45
C PRO A 172 -15.30 -0.44 -10.72
N ALA A 173 -15.31 -0.93 -9.47
CA ALA A 173 -16.53 -1.12 -8.70
C ALA A 173 -17.28 0.20 -8.44
N ARG A 174 -16.56 1.34 -8.38
CA ARG A 174 -17.19 2.66 -8.16
C ARG A 174 -16.43 3.86 -8.72
N CYS A 175 -15.40 3.66 -9.54
CA CYS A 175 -14.64 4.76 -10.12
C CYS A 175 -14.56 4.63 -11.64
N GLU A 176 -15.08 5.64 -12.33
CA GLU A 176 -15.08 5.77 -13.79
C GLU A 176 -13.69 6.04 -14.39
N GLN A 177 -12.73 6.42 -13.55
CA GLN A 177 -11.34 6.66 -13.95
C GLN A 177 -10.47 5.40 -13.89
N ALA A 178 -11.00 4.27 -13.42
CA ALA A 178 -10.25 3.03 -13.32
C ALA A 178 -9.82 2.53 -14.72
N CYS A 179 -8.53 2.27 -14.84
CA CYS A 179 -7.91 1.78 -16.08
C CYS A 179 -7.76 0.24 -16.09
N TYR A 180 -7.95 -0.44 -14.97
CA TYR A 180 -7.97 -1.91 -14.90
C TYR A 180 -8.77 -2.36 -13.68
N ASP A 181 -9.03 -3.66 -13.58
CA ASP A 181 -9.66 -4.24 -12.39
C ASP A 181 -8.65 -4.41 -11.24
N THR A 182 -8.57 -3.39 -10.39
CA THR A 182 -7.71 -3.38 -9.20
C THR A 182 -8.11 -4.43 -8.17
N LEU A 183 -9.36 -4.87 -8.16
CA LEU A 183 -9.86 -5.84 -7.19
C LEU A 183 -9.44 -7.26 -7.61
N ALA A 184 -9.55 -7.55 -8.90
CA ALA A 184 -9.04 -8.78 -9.50
C ALA A 184 -7.52 -8.88 -9.37
N ALA A 185 -6.77 -7.83 -9.73
CA ALA A 185 -5.31 -7.82 -9.63
C ALA A 185 -4.81 -8.03 -8.20
N HIS A 186 -5.46 -7.37 -7.23
CA HIS A 186 -5.17 -7.57 -5.81
C HIS A 186 -5.33 -9.04 -5.44
N ARG A 187 -6.48 -9.63 -5.75
CA ARG A 187 -6.75 -11.03 -5.42
C ARG A 187 -5.78 -11.99 -6.11
N ALA A 188 -5.48 -11.78 -7.39
CA ALA A 188 -4.59 -12.63 -8.18
C ALA A 188 -3.20 -12.70 -7.54
N ILE A 189 -2.56 -11.55 -7.30
CA ILE A 189 -1.23 -11.50 -6.68
C ILE A 189 -1.25 -12.05 -5.25
N ILE A 190 -2.18 -11.57 -4.42
CA ILE A 190 -2.11 -11.86 -2.99
C ILE A 190 -2.46 -13.31 -2.65
N ASN A 191 -3.36 -13.94 -3.41
CA ASN A 191 -3.64 -15.35 -3.22
C ASN A 191 -2.46 -16.23 -3.64
N ASP A 192 -1.67 -15.81 -4.63
CA ASP A 192 -0.52 -16.56 -5.10
C ASP A 192 0.65 -16.52 -4.10
N PHE A 193 0.82 -15.39 -3.40
CA PHE A 193 1.84 -15.22 -2.36
C PHE A 193 1.37 -15.59 -0.94
N THR A 194 0.34 -16.41 -0.79
CA THR A 194 -0.21 -16.76 0.53
C THR A 194 0.85 -17.44 1.42
N ASP A 195 1.70 -18.30 0.85
CA ASP A 195 2.79 -18.94 1.59
C ASP A 195 3.81 -17.92 2.12
N ASP A 196 4.28 -17.00 1.27
CA ASP A 196 5.24 -15.94 1.63
C ASP A 196 4.68 -14.89 2.59
N ILE A 197 3.34 -14.76 2.65
CA ILE A 197 2.64 -13.93 3.64
C ILE A 197 2.68 -14.60 5.02
N HIS A 198 2.40 -15.90 5.07
CA HIS A 198 2.23 -16.64 6.32
C HIS A 198 3.52 -17.23 6.89
N ARG A 199 4.52 -17.49 6.06
CA ARG A 199 5.79 -18.13 6.42
C ARG A 199 6.96 -17.22 6.01
N PRO A 200 7.27 -16.17 6.81
CA PRO A 200 8.32 -15.21 6.50
C PRO A 200 9.67 -15.89 6.20
N SER A 201 10.10 -15.81 4.93
CA SER A 201 11.31 -16.42 4.38
C SER A 201 12.24 -15.38 3.72
N LEU A 202 11.80 -14.13 3.62
CA LEU A 202 12.48 -13.09 2.84
C LEU A 202 13.54 -12.34 3.65
N PRO A 203 14.52 -11.68 3.00
CA PRO A 203 15.51 -10.82 3.68
C PRO A 203 14.87 -9.65 4.44
N TYR A 204 13.75 -9.13 3.93
CA TYR A 204 12.90 -8.17 4.63
C TYR A 204 11.46 -8.18 4.07
N LYS A 205 10.65 -7.17 4.42
CA LYS A 205 9.25 -7.08 3.99
C LYS A 205 9.13 -6.62 2.52
N MET A 206 8.23 -7.25 1.78
CA MET A 206 7.76 -6.79 0.47
C MET A 206 6.25 -6.47 0.53
N LYS A 207 5.82 -5.43 -0.18
CA LYS A 207 4.43 -4.95 -0.19
C LYS A 207 3.97 -4.70 -1.61
N PHE A 208 2.75 -5.15 -1.92
CA PHE A 208 2.04 -4.83 -3.15
C PHE A 208 0.89 -3.87 -2.86
N LYS A 209 0.60 -2.95 -3.79
CA LYS A 209 -0.61 -2.10 -3.76
C LYS A 209 -1.10 -1.75 -5.16
N PHE A 210 -2.41 -1.53 -5.25
CA PHE A 210 -3.12 -1.46 -6.53
C PHE A 210 -3.96 -0.19 -6.61
N SER A 211 -3.62 0.71 -7.54
CA SER A 211 -4.35 1.96 -7.79
C SER A 211 -4.81 2.02 -9.23
N GLY A 212 -6.11 2.21 -9.46
CA GLY A 212 -6.71 2.16 -10.80
C GLY A 212 -6.32 3.29 -11.75
N CYS A 213 -5.66 4.35 -11.27
CA CYS A 213 -5.14 5.46 -12.07
C CYS A 213 -4.03 6.21 -11.31
N ALA A 214 -3.42 7.21 -11.94
CA ALA A 214 -2.32 8.01 -11.36
C ALA A 214 -2.73 8.92 -10.18
N ASN A 215 -4.03 9.02 -9.83
CA ASN A 215 -4.46 9.64 -8.56
C ASN A 215 -4.01 8.85 -7.33
N ASP A 216 -3.63 7.58 -7.52
CA ASP A 216 -3.04 6.71 -6.51
C ASP A 216 -3.80 6.65 -5.16
N CYS A 217 -5.11 6.42 -5.19
CA CYS A 217 -5.92 6.41 -3.97
C CYS A 217 -5.54 5.31 -2.96
N ALA A 218 -4.83 4.25 -3.38
CA ALA A 218 -4.27 3.25 -2.46
C ALA A 218 -2.96 3.70 -1.78
N ASN A 219 -2.39 4.84 -2.23
CA ASN A 219 -1.05 5.32 -1.91
C ASN A 219 0.01 4.24 -2.19
N ALA A 220 -0.09 3.59 -3.34
CA ALA A 220 0.77 2.50 -3.77
C ALA A 220 2.21 2.99 -3.93
N THR A 221 2.44 4.07 -4.68
CA THR A 221 3.78 4.59 -5.00
C THR A 221 4.61 4.92 -3.75
N GLN A 222 3.94 5.32 -2.66
CA GLN A 222 4.58 5.75 -1.42
C GLN A 222 4.68 4.64 -0.35
N ARG A 223 3.87 3.59 -0.44
CA ARG A 223 3.67 2.64 0.68
C ARG A 223 3.80 1.17 0.27
N ALA A 224 4.18 0.89 -0.96
CA ALA A 224 4.43 -0.44 -1.47
C ALA A 224 5.83 -0.55 -2.08
N ASP A 225 6.44 -1.72 -1.96
CA ASP A 225 7.67 -2.06 -2.68
C ASP A 225 7.36 -2.24 -4.16
N VAL A 226 6.17 -2.75 -4.50
CA VAL A 226 5.65 -2.89 -5.86
C VAL A 226 4.29 -2.19 -5.95
N ALA A 227 4.22 -1.12 -6.75
CA ALA A 227 3.04 -0.30 -6.94
C ALA A 227 2.49 -0.48 -8.36
N ILE A 228 1.23 -0.90 -8.46
CA ILE A 228 0.57 -1.15 -9.75
C ILE A 228 -0.46 -0.05 -9.99
N LEU A 229 -0.15 0.85 -10.92
CA LEU A 229 -0.95 2.03 -11.22
C LEU A 229 -1.61 1.89 -12.59
N GLY A 230 -2.89 2.21 -12.70
CA GLY A 230 -3.59 2.14 -13.97
C GLY A 230 -3.21 3.32 -14.88
N THR A 231 -3.14 3.06 -16.19
CA THR A 231 -2.90 4.08 -17.20
C THR A 231 -3.53 3.68 -18.54
N TRP A 232 -3.35 4.51 -19.56
CA TRP A 232 -3.79 4.24 -20.93
C TRP A 232 -2.72 4.73 -21.91
N LYS A 233 -2.72 4.23 -23.15
CA LYS A 233 -1.71 4.58 -24.15
C LYS A 233 -2.25 5.29 -25.40
N ASP A 234 -3.56 5.28 -25.61
CA ASP A 234 -4.23 6.01 -26.69
C ASP A 234 -4.65 7.43 -26.24
N ASP A 235 -5.42 8.11 -27.08
CA ASP A 235 -5.91 9.45 -26.81
C ASP A 235 -6.95 9.45 -25.68
N MET A 236 -6.93 10.47 -24.82
CA MET A 236 -8.00 10.66 -23.86
C MET A 236 -9.33 10.93 -24.56
N GLN A 237 -10.43 10.49 -23.96
CA GLN A 237 -11.75 10.68 -24.54
C GLN A 237 -12.28 12.06 -24.14
N VAL A 238 -12.73 12.84 -25.14
CA VAL A 238 -13.23 14.21 -24.96
C VAL A 238 -14.66 14.33 -25.47
N ASP A 239 -15.58 14.67 -24.57
CA ASP A 239 -16.93 15.13 -24.93
C ASP A 239 -16.92 16.65 -25.03
N GLN A 240 -16.81 17.16 -26.26
CA GLN A 240 -16.75 18.60 -26.52
C GLN A 240 -18.00 19.36 -26.07
N LYS A 241 -19.17 18.72 -26.04
CA LYS A 241 -20.40 19.38 -25.56
C LYS A 241 -20.32 19.62 -24.06
N GLU A 242 -19.81 18.65 -23.32
CA GLU A 242 -19.60 18.78 -21.88
C GLU A 242 -18.43 19.72 -21.55
N VAL A 243 -17.39 19.79 -22.40
CA VAL A 243 -16.35 20.84 -22.32
C VAL A 243 -16.98 22.22 -22.42
N GLN A 244 -17.73 22.49 -23.50
CA GLN A 244 -18.38 23.78 -23.72
C GLN A 244 -19.35 24.13 -22.57
N ALA A 245 -20.11 23.15 -22.07
CA ALA A 245 -20.96 23.32 -20.90
C ALA A 245 -20.15 23.73 -19.65
N LYS A 246 -18.99 23.11 -19.43
CA LYS A 246 -18.09 23.43 -18.32
C LYS A 246 -17.45 24.81 -18.48
N VAL A 247 -17.04 25.19 -19.69
CA VAL A 247 -16.53 26.53 -20.01
C VAL A 247 -17.60 27.58 -19.75
N LYS A 248 -18.84 27.35 -20.18
CA LYS A 248 -19.98 28.24 -19.91
C LYS A 248 -20.28 28.36 -18.41
N GLN A 249 -20.16 27.27 -17.65
CA GLN A 249 -20.38 27.27 -16.20
C GLN A 249 -19.32 28.11 -15.45
N LEU A 250 -18.04 27.97 -15.80
CA LEU A 250 -16.94 28.61 -15.09
C LEU A 250 -16.55 29.99 -15.66
N GLY A 251 -16.82 30.23 -16.94
CA GLY A 251 -16.23 31.28 -17.75
C GLY A 251 -14.83 30.91 -18.27
N ARG A 252 -14.48 31.41 -19.46
CA ARG A 252 -13.19 31.10 -20.13
C ARG A 252 -11.98 31.37 -19.24
N LYS A 253 -11.95 32.53 -18.57
CA LYS A 253 -10.84 32.91 -17.67
C LYS A 253 -10.57 31.83 -16.62
N GLU A 254 -11.63 31.33 -15.98
CA GLU A 254 -11.49 30.37 -14.90
C GLU A 254 -11.19 28.96 -15.42
N PHE A 255 -11.79 28.56 -16.54
CA PHE A 255 -11.42 27.30 -17.20
C PHE A 255 -9.94 27.28 -17.60
N ILE A 256 -9.43 28.39 -18.15
CA ILE A 256 -8.01 28.54 -18.47
C ILE A 256 -7.14 28.42 -17.22
N ASN A 257 -7.50 29.11 -16.13
CA ASN A 257 -6.73 29.10 -14.90
C ASN A 257 -6.73 27.74 -14.17
N GLN A 258 -7.85 27.01 -14.19
CA GLN A 258 -7.99 25.75 -13.46
C GLN A 258 -7.63 24.51 -14.28
N VAL A 259 -7.79 24.53 -15.60
CA VAL A 259 -7.60 23.35 -16.46
C VAL A 259 -6.36 23.52 -17.34
N ILE A 260 -6.35 24.55 -18.19
CA ILE A 260 -5.31 24.73 -19.21
C ILE A 260 -3.95 25.01 -18.57
N ARG A 261 -3.86 26.06 -17.73
CA ARG A 261 -2.60 26.50 -17.09
C ARG A 261 -2.07 25.53 -16.04
N MET A 262 -2.91 24.61 -15.57
CA MET A 262 -2.53 23.59 -14.59
C MET A 262 -2.05 22.30 -15.25
N CYS A 263 -2.13 22.18 -16.60
CA CYS A 263 -1.54 21.07 -17.31
C CYS A 263 0.00 21.14 -17.19
N PRO A 264 0.66 20.12 -16.59
CA PRO A 264 2.10 20.18 -16.32
C PRO A 264 2.96 20.23 -17.59
N THR A 265 2.42 19.77 -18.73
CA THR A 265 3.12 19.74 -20.02
C THR A 265 2.52 20.69 -21.05
N GLN A 266 1.56 21.54 -20.66
CA GLN A 266 0.88 22.47 -21.56
C GLN A 266 0.24 21.78 -22.78
N ALA A 267 -0.20 20.53 -22.63
CA ALA A 267 -0.80 19.71 -23.67
C ALA A 267 -2.26 20.05 -23.99
N LEU A 268 -2.81 21.11 -23.41
CA LEU A 268 -4.22 21.49 -23.56
C LEU A 268 -4.35 22.89 -24.16
N GLY A 269 -5.28 23.06 -25.09
CA GLY A 269 -5.66 24.36 -25.67
C GLY A 269 -7.17 24.57 -25.57
N LEU A 270 -7.60 25.82 -25.39
CA LEU A 270 -9.02 26.19 -25.51
C LEU A 270 -9.20 27.01 -26.79
N ASN A 271 -9.99 26.51 -27.73
CA ASN A 271 -10.26 27.15 -29.00
C ASN A 271 -11.26 28.31 -28.86
N ASP A 272 -11.38 29.11 -29.92
CA ASP A 272 -12.29 30.27 -29.95
C ASP A 272 -13.77 29.88 -29.85
N ASP A 273 -14.13 28.67 -30.31
CA ASP A 273 -15.47 28.08 -30.21
C ASP A 273 -15.70 27.29 -28.90
N ASP A 274 -14.83 27.49 -27.91
CA ASP A 274 -14.84 26.84 -26.60
C ASP A 274 -14.67 25.30 -26.64
N THR A 275 -14.18 24.73 -27.74
CA THR A 275 -13.73 23.33 -27.80
C THR A 275 -12.34 23.16 -27.18
N LEU A 276 -12.06 21.97 -26.63
CA LEU A 276 -10.76 21.62 -26.05
C LEU A 276 -9.90 20.92 -27.10
N ASP A 277 -8.72 21.46 -27.36
CA ASP A 277 -7.65 20.79 -28.09
C ASP A 277 -6.72 20.04 -27.12
N VAL A 278 -6.29 18.84 -27.50
CA VAL A 278 -5.47 17.96 -26.66
C VAL A 278 -4.32 17.37 -27.46
N ASP A 279 -3.09 17.77 -27.13
CA ASP A 279 -1.88 17.09 -27.60
C ASP A 279 -1.59 15.87 -26.72
N ASN A 280 -2.22 14.73 -27.07
CA ASN A 280 -2.04 13.49 -26.34
C ASN A 280 -0.59 12.99 -26.34
N LYS A 281 0.25 13.38 -27.31
CA LYS A 281 1.67 12.97 -27.34
C LYS A 281 2.48 13.64 -26.24
N SER A 282 2.15 14.89 -25.92
CA SER A 282 2.76 15.62 -24.80
C SER A 282 2.07 15.36 -23.46
N CYS A 283 0.95 14.64 -23.44
CA CYS A 283 0.21 14.33 -22.23
C CYS A 283 0.92 13.26 -21.38
N VAL A 284 1.27 13.61 -20.14
CA VAL A 284 1.87 12.70 -19.14
C VAL A 284 0.82 11.99 -18.27
N ARG A 285 -0.47 12.08 -18.63
CA ARG A 285 -1.58 11.36 -17.97
C ARG A 285 -1.67 11.60 -16.46
N CYS A 286 -1.39 12.84 -16.03
CA CYS A 286 -1.38 13.25 -14.61
C CYS A 286 -2.77 13.31 -13.94
N MET A 287 -3.84 12.95 -14.63
CA MET A 287 -5.24 13.01 -14.20
C MET A 287 -5.84 14.39 -13.92
N HIS A 288 -5.06 15.47 -13.86
CA HIS A 288 -5.56 16.80 -13.45
C HIS A 288 -6.80 17.27 -14.23
N CYS A 289 -6.73 17.29 -15.56
CA CYS A 289 -7.86 17.73 -16.39
C CYS A 289 -9.08 16.81 -16.24
N ILE A 290 -8.88 15.49 -16.16
CA ILE A 290 -9.94 14.50 -15.92
C ILE A 290 -10.59 14.70 -14.54
N ASN A 291 -9.81 15.06 -13.52
CA ASN A 291 -10.32 15.33 -12.18
C ASN A 291 -11.20 16.59 -12.13
N VAL A 292 -10.83 17.65 -12.86
CA VAL A 292 -11.61 18.89 -12.91
C VAL A 292 -12.83 18.77 -13.83
N CYS A 293 -12.71 17.99 -14.92
CA CYS A 293 -13.69 17.88 -15.99
C CYS A 293 -14.23 16.45 -16.15
N THR A 294 -14.53 15.76 -15.05
CA THR A 294 -14.84 14.31 -15.01
C THR A 294 -15.98 13.85 -15.93
N LYS A 295 -16.95 14.72 -16.20
CA LYS A 295 -18.03 14.41 -17.16
C LYS A 295 -17.57 14.50 -18.62
N ALA A 296 -16.68 15.44 -18.91
CA ALA A 296 -16.23 15.75 -20.26
C ALA A 296 -15.02 14.93 -20.68
N LEU A 297 -14.13 14.59 -19.75
CA LEU A 297 -12.86 13.93 -20.02
C LEU A 297 -12.78 12.58 -19.32
N LYS A 298 -12.28 11.57 -20.03
CA LYS A 298 -12.05 10.22 -19.50
C LYS A 298 -10.68 9.69 -19.95
N PRO A 299 -10.08 8.73 -19.21
CA PRO A 299 -8.96 7.95 -19.72
C PRO A 299 -9.25 7.38 -21.12
N GLY A 300 -8.21 7.13 -21.90
CA GLY A 300 -8.32 6.45 -23.19
C GLY A 300 -8.90 5.03 -23.07
N LYS A 301 -9.14 4.40 -24.23
CA LYS A 301 -9.73 3.06 -24.33
C LYS A 301 -8.68 1.96 -24.27
N GLU A 302 -7.46 2.21 -24.71
CA GLU A 302 -6.34 1.28 -24.64
C GLU A 302 -5.68 1.37 -23.27
N LYS A 303 -6.37 0.80 -22.28
CA LYS A 303 -5.98 0.81 -20.88
C LYS A 303 -4.99 -0.29 -20.53
N GLY A 304 -4.28 -0.11 -19.43
CA GLY A 304 -3.32 -1.07 -18.86
C GLY A 304 -2.79 -0.56 -17.52
N ILE A 305 -1.61 -1.05 -17.16
CA ILE A 305 -0.91 -0.71 -15.91
C ILE A 305 0.49 -0.17 -16.18
N CYS A 306 0.98 0.62 -15.23
CA CYS A 306 2.37 0.97 -15.02
C CYS A 306 2.80 0.36 -13.67
N VAL A 307 3.94 -0.32 -13.65
CA VAL A 307 4.50 -0.96 -12.45
C VAL A 307 5.68 -0.13 -11.96
N LEU A 308 5.64 0.29 -10.70
CA LEU A 308 6.72 1.00 -10.04
C LEU A 308 7.28 0.16 -8.90
N VAL A 309 8.60 0.23 -8.68
CA VAL A 309 9.30 -0.60 -7.70
C VAL A 309 10.18 0.23 -6.76
N GLY A 310 10.31 -0.19 -5.50
CA GLY A 310 11.26 0.35 -4.53
C GLY A 310 10.70 1.34 -3.51
N GLY A 311 9.37 1.56 -3.49
CA GLY A 311 8.74 2.47 -2.54
C GLY A 311 8.94 2.05 -1.07
N LYS A 312 9.44 2.98 -0.24
CA LYS A 312 9.68 2.71 1.19
C LYS A 312 9.71 3.97 2.05
N ARG A 313 9.60 3.73 3.36
CA ARG A 313 9.78 4.73 4.41
C ARG A 313 11.25 4.83 4.84
N THR A 314 11.55 5.88 5.59
CA THR A 314 12.84 6.44 6.02
C THR A 314 13.95 5.45 6.31
N LEU A 315 13.73 4.39 7.09
CA LEU A 315 14.83 3.50 7.46
C LEU A 315 15.20 2.53 6.31
N LYS A 316 16.48 2.35 5.98
CA LYS A 316 17.69 3.00 6.55
C LYS A 316 18.16 4.23 5.76
N ILE A 317 18.04 4.25 4.43
CA ILE A 317 18.70 5.27 3.57
C ILE A 317 17.84 6.51 3.21
N GLY A 318 16.67 6.65 3.81
CA GLY A 318 15.69 7.69 3.46
C GLY A 318 14.39 7.13 2.89
N ASP A 319 13.44 8.02 2.66
CA ASP A 319 12.18 7.71 1.99
C ASP A 319 12.44 7.58 0.48
N LEU A 320 11.90 6.54 -0.14
CA LEU A 320 11.93 6.35 -1.59
C LEU A 320 10.50 6.25 -2.11
N MET A 321 10.26 6.84 -3.27
CA MET A 321 9.08 6.54 -4.08
C MET A 321 9.42 5.43 -5.06
N GLY A 322 8.41 4.69 -5.53
CA GLY A 322 8.64 3.69 -6.58
C GLY A 322 9.20 4.33 -7.86
N THR A 323 10.20 3.67 -8.45
CA THR A 323 10.75 3.98 -9.79
C THR A 323 9.97 3.19 -10.83
N VAL A 324 9.66 3.78 -11.99
CA VAL A 324 8.97 3.07 -13.08
C VAL A 324 9.84 1.90 -13.55
N LEU A 325 9.27 0.69 -13.50
CA LEU A 325 9.89 -0.53 -14.02
C LEU A 325 9.22 -0.97 -15.33
N ILE A 326 7.89 -0.95 -15.37
CA ILE A 326 7.11 -1.28 -16.57
C ILE A 326 6.26 -0.05 -16.91
N PRO A 327 6.62 0.74 -17.95
CA PRO A 327 5.87 1.93 -18.32
C PRO A 327 4.43 1.65 -18.76
N PHE A 328 4.23 0.52 -19.46
CA PHE A 328 2.92 0.05 -19.87
C PHE A 328 2.89 -1.48 -20.02
N MET A 329 1.89 -2.11 -19.42
CA MET A 329 1.52 -3.52 -19.64
C MET A 329 0.01 -3.62 -19.73
N LYS A 330 -0.50 -4.38 -20.71
CA LYS A 330 -1.94 -4.65 -20.83
C LYS A 330 -2.38 -5.53 -19.66
N LEU A 331 -3.59 -5.31 -19.13
CA LEU A 331 -4.12 -6.10 -18.00
C LEU A 331 -5.65 -6.24 -18.11
N GLU A 332 -6.10 -7.04 -19.08
CA GLU A 332 -7.52 -7.28 -19.35
C GLU A 332 -7.88 -8.77 -19.44
N THR A 333 -6.98 -9.59 -19.96
CA THR A 333 -7.19 -11.03 -20.15
C THR A 333 -6.57 -11.84 -19.02
N GLU A 334 -7.00 -13.10 -18.86
CA GLU A 334 -6.42 -14.02 -17.88
C GLU A 334 -4.90 -14.21 -18.09
N GLU A 335 -4.45 -14.33 -19.35
CA GLU A 335 -3.03 -14.38 -19.71
C GLU A 335 -2.26 -13.12 -19.27
N ASP A 336 -2.90 -11.94 -19.32
CA ASP A 336 -2.27 -10.71 -18.82
C ASP A 336 -2.09 -10.75 -17.28
N PHE A 337 -3.05 -11.32 -16.56
CA PHE A 337 -2.95 -11.49 -15.10
C PHE A 337 -1.89 -12.52 -14.74
N GLU A 338 -1.77 -13.62 -15.51
CA GLU A 338 -0.68 -14.60 -15.34
C GLU A 338 0.69 -13.95 -15.53
N LYS A 339 0.87 -13.12 -16.55
CA LYS A 339 2.12 -12.34 -16.77
C LYS A 339 2.44 -11.40 -15.61
N LEU A 340 1.42 -10.75 -15.03
CA LEU A 340 1.60 -9.89 -13.86
C LEU A 340 2.05 -10.70 -12.63
N VAL A 341 1.48 -11.89 -12.42
CA VAL A 341 1.85 -12.79 -11.33
C VAL A 341 3.27 -13.34 -11.54
N GLU A 342 3.63 -13.77 -12.75
CA GLU A 342 4.97 -14.20 -13.11
C GLU A 342 6.01 -13.09 -12.87
N LEU A 343 5.71 -11.85 -13.30
CA LEU A 343 6.56 -10.70 -13.02
C LEU A 343 6.74 -10.49 -11.50
N ALA A 344 5.67 -10.64 -10.71
CA ALA A 344 5.75 -10.50 -9.27
C ALA A 344 6.61 -11.60 -8.61
N HIS A 345 6.55 -12.84 -9.12
CA HIS A 345 7.43 -13.94 -8.68
C HIS A 345 8.88 -13.63 -8.98
N ASN A 346 9.19 -13.26 -10.23
CA ASN A 346 10.55 -12.93 -10.63
C ASN A 346 11.12 -11.78 -9.76
N MET A 347 10.30 -10.77 -9.43
CA MET A 347 10.70 -9.70 -8.51
C MET A 347 10.95 -10.20 -7.08
N LEU A 348 10.13 -11.12 -6.59
CA LEU A 348 10.24 -11.68 -5.24
C LEU A 348 11.48 -12.57 -5.12
N ASP A 349 11.69 -13.48 -6.07
CA ASP A 349 12.83 -14.38 -6.13
C ASP A 349 14.14 -13.59 -6.25
N PHE A 350 14.18 -12.62 -7.16
CA PHE A 350 15.34 -11.74 -7.28
C PHE A 350 15.63 -11.01 -5.97
N PHE A 351 14.59 -10.52 -5.28
CA PHE A 351 14.75 -9.88 -3.98
C PHE A 351 15.25 -10.87 -2.91
N ALA A 352 14.72 -12.08 -2.88
CA ALA A 352 15.12 -13.11 -1.92
C ALA A 352 16.61 -13.49 -2.07
N ASP A 353 17.08 -13.62 -3.31
CA ASP A 353 18.45 -14.05 -3.60
C ASP A 353 19.50 -12.93 -3.45
N ASN A 354 19.12 -11.67 -3.71
CA ASN A 354 20.09 -10.58 -3.88
C ASN A 354 20.04 -9.51 -2.79
N ALA A 355 18.97 -9.43 -1.99
CA ALA A 355 18.88 -8.44 -0.92
C ALA A 355 19.67 -8.88 0.32
N LEU A 356 20.31 -7.91 0.96
CA LEU A 356 20.98 -8.11 2.24
C LEU A 356 19.94 -8.22 3.36
N GLU A 357 20.36 -8.77 4.51
CA GLU A 357 19.52 -8.83 5.70
C GLU A 357 19.01 -7.44 6.08
N HIS A 358 17.68 -7.31 6.27
CA HIS A 358 17.02 -6.06 6.58
C HIS A 358 17.19 -4.95 5.51
N GLU A 359 17.42 -5.32 4.26
CA GLU A 359 17.40 -4.42 3.10
C GLU A 359 16.04 -4.49 2.39
N ARG A 360 15.51 -3.34 1.95
CA ARG A 360 14.27 -3.26 1.16
C ARG A 360 14.58 -3.27 -0.33
N THR A 361 13.62 -3.65 -1.17
CA THR A 361 13.79 -3.69 -2.64
C THR A 361 14.35 -2.39 -3.21
N GLY A 362 13.87 -1.23 -2.75
CA GLY A 362 14.40 0.07 -3.19
C GLY A 362 15.85 0.32 -2.76
N GLU A 363 16.26 -0.17 -1.58
CA GLU A 363 17.64 -0.05 -1.10
C GLU A 363 18.58 -0.97 -1.89
N MET A 364 18.11 -2.18 -2.18
CA MET A 364 18.82 -3.12 -3.05
C MET A 364 19.02 -2.51 -4.44
N ILE A 365 17.98 -1.90 -5.05
CA ILE A 365 18.09 -1.23 -6.36
C ILE A 365 19.08 -0.07 -6.31
N GLU A 366 19.10 0.76 -5.27
CA GLU A 366 20.10 1.82 -5.11
C GLU A 366 21.52 1.27 -4.98
N ARG A 367 21.69 0.12 -4.29
CA ARG A 367 22.99 -0.53 -4.09
C ARG A 367 23.52 -1.20 -5.37
N ILE A 368 22.70 -1.99 -6.04
CA ILE A 368 23.12 -2.76 -7.22
C ILE A 368 22.99 -1.96 -8.51
N GLY A 369 22.12 -0.94 -8.53
CA GLY A 369 21.78 -0.17 -9.73
C GLY A 369 20.61 -0.76 -10.52
N LEU A 370 19.77 0.12 -11.08
CA LEU A 370 18.58 -0.26 -11.85
C LEU A 370 18.90 -1.21 -13.02
N VAL A 371 20.04 -1.02 -13.70
CA VAL A 371 20.43 -1.85 -14.85
C VAL A 371 20.61 -3.33 -14.45
N ASN A 372 21.31 -3.59 -13.35
CA ASN A 372 21.49 -4.96 -12.85
C ASN A 372 20.16 -5.59 -12.40
N TYR A 373 19.24 -4.78 -11.87
CA TYR A 373 17.89 -5.23 -11.53
C TYR A 373 17.09 -5.60 -12.79
N LEU A 374 17.17 -4.79 -13.85
CA LEU A 374 16.51 -5.06 -15.14
C LEU A 374 17.06 -6.33 -15.79
N GLU A 375 18.40 -6.47 -15.86
CA GLU A 375 19.07 -7.66 -16.39
C GLU A 375 18.66 -8.92 -15.62
N GLY A 376 18.61 -8.83 -14.28
CA GLY A 376 18.18 -9.91 -13.41
C GLY A 376 16.74 -10.36 -13.61
N LEU A 377 15.86 -9.47 -14.08
CA LEU A 377 14.47 -9.76 -14.42
C LEU A 377 14.24 -10.02 -15.91
N GLY A 378 15.29 -9.96 -16.75
CA GLY A 378 15.17 -10.08 -18.20
C GLY A 378 14.37 -8.95 -18.85
N LEU A 379 14.39 -7.75 -18.27
CA LEU A 379 13.65 -6.58 -18.76
C LEU A 379 14.56 -5.66 -19.58
N GLU A 380 14.02 -5.14 -20.68
CA GLU A 380 14.72 -4.12 -21.48
C GLU A 380 14.62 -2.74 -20.83
N LEU A 381 15.67 -1.94 -20.99
CA LEU A 381 15.70 -0.55 -20.54
C LEU A 381 14.74 0.31 -21.38
N ASP A 382 13.92 1.11 -20.71
CA ASP A 382 13.08 2.14 -21.33
C ASP A 382 13.42 3.53 -20.76
N VAL A 383 13.44 4.55 -21.62
CA VAL A 383 13.75 5.94 -21.20
C VAL A 383 12.78 6.47 -20.15
N ASN A 384 11.54 5.97 -20.11
CA ASN A 384 10.51 6.34 -19.14
C ASN A 384 10.79 5.80 -17.72
N MET A 385 11.83 4.98 -17.53
CA MET A 385 12.26 4.49 -16.22
C MET A 385 13.08 5.52 -15.43
N ILE A 386 13.58 6.57 -16.08
CA ILE A 386 14.45 7.58 -15.46
C ILE A 386 13.87 8.99 -15.61
N ASN A 387 14.06 9.83 -14.60
CA ASN A 387 13.65 11.24 -14.65
C ASN A 387 14.60 12.09 -15.51
N GLN A 388 15.89 11.74 -15.51
CA GLN A 388 16.92 12.37 -16.31
C GLN A 388 18.10 11.40 -16.48
N PRO A 389 18.86 11.50 -17.58
CA PRO A 389 20.14 10.82 -17.70
C PRO A 389 21.09 11.23 -16.57
N ARG A 390 22.04 10.34 -16.26
CA ARG A 390 23.11 10.64 -15.31
C ARG A 390 23.89 11.88 -15.74
N THR A 391 24.26 12.71 -14.77
CA THR A 391 25.05 13.94 -15.00
C THR A 391 26.55 13.73 -14.80
N ASN A 392 26.97 12.57 -14.29
CA ASN A 392 28.37 12.20 -14.11
C ASN A 392 28.81 11.16 -15.14
N SER A 393 30.08 11.18 -15.52
CA SER A 393 30.66 10.35 -16.58
C SER A 393 31.17 8.97 -16.11
N TYR A 394 30.84 8.53 -14.89
CA TYR A 394 31.30 7.24 -14.34
C TYR A 394 30.51 6.04 -14.91
N VAL A 395 30.55 5.89 -16.22
CA VAL A 395 29.88 4.81 -16.95
C VAL A 395 30.69 3.52 -16.77
N ARG A 396 30.08 2.51 -16.16
CA ARG A 396 30.61 1.16 -16.17
C ARG A 396 30.32 0.56 -17.54
N THR A 397 31.35 0.13 -18.24
CA THR A 397 31.25 -0.61 -19.50
C THR A 397 31.86 -1.99 -19.28
N ASP A 398 31.23 -3.02 -19.81
CA ASP A 398 31.85 -4.34 -19.89
C ASP A 398 32.89 -4.38 -21.02
N GLY A 399 33.74 -5.40 -21.04
CA GLY A 399 34.74 -5.59 -22.11
C GLY A 399 35.99 -4.70 -22.02
N TRP A 400 36.31 -4.16 -20.84
CA TRP A 400 37.53 -3.37 -20.61
C TRP A 400 38.80 -4.07 -21.11
N ASP A 401 38.93 -5.37 -20.86
CA ASP A 401 40.11 -6.14 -21.27
C ASP A 401 40.26 -6.20 -22.81
N GLU A 402 39.14 -6.25 -23.53
CA GLU A 402 39.15 -6.26 -24.99
C GLU A 402 39.52 -4.89 -25.57
N GLU A 403 38.99 -3.81 -25.02
CA GLU A 403 39.35 -2.45 -25.43
C GLU A 403 40.80 -2.10 -25.05
N ALA A 404 41.27 -2.55 -23.88
CA ALA A 404 42.66 -2.42 -23.47
C ALA A 404 43.61 -3.14 -24.44
N ARG A 405 43.24 -4.35 -24.89
CA ARG A 405 43.99 -5.10 -25.91
C ARG A 405 44.03 -4.34 -27.25
N LYS A 406 42.88 -3.87 -27.75
CA LYS A 406 42.80 -3.06 -28.98
C LYS A 406 43.67 -1.81 -28.91
N TRP A 407 43.72 -1.15 -27.74
CA TRP A 407 44.57 0.01 -27.53
C TRP A 407 46.07 -0.35 -27.58
N ALA A 408 46.47 -1.45 -26.92
CA ALA A 408 47.84 -1.93 -26.95
C ALA A 408 48.30 -2.26 -28.38
N GLU A 409 47.47 -2.98 -29.14
CA GLU A 409 47.72 -3.31 -30.55
C GLU A 409 47.92 -2.05 -31.42
N ARG A 410 47.04 -1.04 -31.26
CA ARG A 410 47.19 0.24 -31.98
C ARG A 410 48.46 0.98 -31.60
N LYS A 411 48.87 0.92 -30.33
CA LYS A 411 50.11 1.56 -29.87
C LYS A 411 51.35 0.93 -30.49
N THR A 412 51.39 -0.40 -30.59
CA THR A 412 52.48 -1.11 -31.25
C THR A 412 52.49 -0.81 -32.75
N SER A 413 51.33 -0.79 -33.39
CA SER A 413 51.18 -0.50 -34.83
C SER A 413 51.53 0.95 -35.22
N ALA A 414 51.48 1.89 -34.27
CA ALA A 414 51.84 3.30 -34.48
C ALA A 414 53.32 3.61 -34.18
N ALA A 415 54.06 2.62 -33.65
CA ALA A 415 55.48 2.73 -33.33
C ALA A 415 56.38 2.10 -34.41
N GLU A 416 55.80 1.37 -35.36
CA GLU A 416 56.40 0.93 -36.64
C GLU A 416 56.10 1.94 -37.74
#